data_AF-A0A4V2A8D9-F1
#
_entry.id   AF-A0A4V2A8D9-F1
#
_cell.length_a   1.000
_cell.length_b   1.000
_cell.length_c   1.000
_cell.angle_alpha   90.00
_cell.angle_beta   90.00
_cell.angle_gamma   90.00
#
_symmetry.space_group_name_H-M   'P 1'
#
loop_
_entity.id
_entity.type
_entity.pdbx_description
1 polymer ?
#
loop_
_entity_poly.entity_id
_entity_poly.type
_entity_poly.pdbx_seq_one_letter_code
_entity_poly.pdbx_strand_id
1 'polypeptide(L)'
;MKYLFLSTFLSIAVFLTHAQSWNTAGNAGTNPSIHFIGTTDAASLNFKVNNSRSGFLSATNSNTSFGFLALSSVTIGNYNTAAGYKALQNTTTGASNAAFGYNSLSANTSGFANTAAGDYSLRSNTVGNNNVGTGLFALNSNISGSNNVAVGTHSLRFNKTGFSNVGIGFSALYQNENGSNLVALGDSALFKCASCFGNTAVGSKSLYANTIGMHNTGVGFQVLQSNSTGSYNIALGKQALHQNTTGGNNISIGKNAMRDANIANNNIALGEEAGLIGGTSNVIAGNFAMSFGVASNCIAIGTKALQRTSGTFNIGIGEESLKGNDGGFRNVGVGYKTLYSSESAAYNTAIGSEAGLNIGNSDRCTLLGNSADLSYSGIPLTNAAAIGNGAVVTVSNKIRIGNSAVTVIEGNVAYTTSDARFKQDIQTTVPGIDFIKQLKPVTYRYKAFELDKFLLGQNKDRLTSLNSADYSAAETIVHAGFLAQDVDSLLHKHGYNINIVHKPSSDNDNYSLAYTELIAPVVKAMQEQQLMIELLSEEIRQLKIKVTACSLPVVINTNKVE
;
A
#
# COMPACT_ATOMS: atom_id res chain seq x y z
N MET A 1 97.61 -95.63 -8.64
CA MET A 1 96.15 -95.91 -8.51
C MET A 1 95.56 -94.78 -7.67
N LYS A 2 94.79 -93.83 -8.23
CA LYS A 2 93.35 -93.79 -8.58
C LYS A 2 92.47 -93.14 -7.47
N TYR A 3 91.84 -92.00 -7.81
CA TYR A 3 90.59 -91.37 -7.29
C TYR A 3 90.59 -90.82 -5.83
N LEU A 4 89.84 -89.77 -5.38
CA LEU A 4 88.75 -88.89 -5.87
C LEU A 4 88.50 -87.76 -4.82
N PHE A 5 87.84 -86.65 -5.20
CA PHE A 5 86.98 -85.74 -4.39
C PHE A 5 87.61 -84.82 -3.30
N LEU A 6 87.13 -83.62 -2.97
CA LEU A 6 86.05 -82.71 -3.44
C LEU A 6 86.29 -81.33 -2.78
N SER A 7 85.82 -80.27 -3.44
CA SER A 7 85.74 -78.88 -3.01
C SER A 7 85.10 -78.61 -1.63
N THR A 8 85.51 -77.51 -0.98
CA THR A 8 84.57 -76.50 -0.45
C THR A 8 85.29 -75.17 -0.24
N PHE A 9 84.99 -74.19 -1.12
CA PHE A 9 85.23 -72.78 -0.88
C PHE A 9 84.13 -72.22 0.03
N LEU A 10 84.57 -71.43 1.00
CA LEU A 10 83.82 -70.54 1.87
C LEU A 10 82.94 -69.57 1.06
N SER A 11 81.65 -69.47 1.39
CA SER A 11 80.84 -68.30 1.03
C SER A 11 80.15 -67.76 2.28
N ILE A 12 80.81 -66.77 2.90
CA ILE A 12 80.16 -65.86 3.84
C ILE A 12 79.21 -64.99 3.00
N ALA A 13 77.92 -65.31 3.03
CA ALA A 13 76.89 -64.42 2.50
C ALA A 13 76.75 -63.24 3.46
N VAL A 14 77.45 -62.14 3.15
CA VAL A 14 77.14 -60.84 3.74
C VAL A 14 75.77 -60.42 3.21
N PHE A 15 74.73 -60.58 4.03
CA PHE A 15 73.43 -59.98 3.75
C PHE A 15 73.58 -58.45 3.88
N LEU A 16 73.92 -57.78 2.77
CA LEU A 16 73.68 -56.36 2.63
C LEU A 16 72.16 -56.16 2.67
N THR A 17 71.65 -55.73 3.83
CA THR A 17 70.29 -55.19 3.95
C THR A 17 70.23 -53.94 3.08
N HIS A 18 69.83 -54.09 1.82
CA HIS A 18 69.61 -52.96 0.94
C HIS A 18 68.45 -52.14 1.52
N ALA A 19 68.65 -50.82 1.64
CA ALA A 19 67.56 -49.91 1.94
C ALA A 19 66.46 -50.11 0.89
N GLN A 20 65.25 -50.40 1.38
CA GLN A 20 64.14 -50.74 0.51
C GLN A 20 63.78 -49.52 -0.36
N SER A 21 64.05 -49.63 -1.66
CA SER A 21 63.82 -48.54 -2.61
C SER A 21 62.36 -48.53 -3.09
N TRP A 22 61.83 -47.34 -3.39
CA TRP A 22 60.52 -47.21 -4.02
C TRP A 22 60.65 -47.37 -5.53
N ASN A 23 60.08 -48.41 -6.10
CA ASN A 23 60.11 -48.64 -7.54
C ASN A 23 59.13 -47.68 -8.25
N THR A 24 59.54 -47.12 -9.39
CA THR A 24 58.68 -46.30 -10.26
C THR A 24 57.50 -47.08 -10.84
N ALA A 25 57.60 -48.42 -10.91
CA ALA A 25 56.50 -49.33 -11.26
C ALA A 25 55.63 -49.74 -10.05
N GLY A 26 55.95 -49.30 -8.83
CA GLY A 26 55.27 -49.68 -7.60
C GLY A 26 55.87 -50.90 -6.89
N ASN A 27 55.55 -51.04 -5.59
CA ASN A 27 56.06 -52.09 -4.71
C ASN A 27 54.92 -53.05 -4.30
N ALA A 28 55.18 -54.38 -4.26
CA ALA A 28 54.27 -55.37 -3.69
C ALA A 28 54.60 -55.67 -2.22
N GLY A 29 53.62 -56.16 -1.43
CA GLY A 29 53.84 -56.60 -0.05
C GLY A 29 54.18 -55.48 0.94
N THR A 30 53.59 -54.29 0.78
CA THR A 30 53.92 -53.13 1.63
C THR A 30 53.42 -53.29 3.06
N ASN A 31 54.22 -52.83 4.04
CA ASN A 31 53.82 -52.67 5.44
C ASN A 31 53.80 -51.17 5.77
N PRO A 32 52.62 -50.57 6.04
CA PRO A 32 52.49 -49.14 6.33
C PRO A 32 53.32 -48.62 7.51
N SER A 33 53.75 -49.48 8.44
CA SER A 33 54.56 -49.05 9.60
C SER A 33 56.04 -48.80 9.27
N ILE A 34 56.54 -49.33 8.15
CA ILE A 34 57.97 -49.27 7.78
C ILE A 34 58.22 -48.89 6.31
N HIS A 35 57.23 -49.05 5.43
CA HIS A 35 57.34 -48.69 4.02
C HIS A 35 56.55 -47.40 3.76
N PHE A 36 57.25 -46.28 3.55
CA PHE A 36 56.65 -44.98 3.27
C PHE A 36 57.52 -44.15 2.34
N ILE A 37 56.91 -43.17 1.67
CA ILE A 37 57.62 -42.10 0.93
C ILE A 37 57.66 -40.88 1.84
N GLY A 38 58.81 -40.61 2.46
CA GLY A 38 58.96 -39.52 3.42
C GLY A 38 60.33 -39.50 4.08
N THR A 39 60.41 -38.85 5.25
CA THR A 39 61.61 -38.75 6.08
C THR A 39 61.41 -39.47 7.40
N THR A 40 62.50 -39.98 7.99
CA THR A 40 62.51 -40.57 9.36
C THR A 40 62.80 -39.53 10.44
N ASP A 41 63.21 -38.32 10.05
CA ASP A 41 63.51 -37.19 10.93
C ASP A 41 62.51 -36.04 10.69
N ALA A 42 62.62 -34.98 11.50
CA ALA A 42 61.79 -33.78 11.39
C ALA A 42 62.22 -32.83 10.24
N ALA A 43 62.75 -33.37 9.15
CA ALA A 43 63.06 -32.62 7.93
C ALA A 43 61.82 -32.53 7.02
N SER A 44 61.75 -31.49 6.20
CA SER A 44 60.65 -31.31 5.25
C SER A 44 60.88 -32.10 3.95
N LEU A 45 59.82 -32.65 3.36
CA LEU A 45 59.89 -33.39 2.09
C LEU A 45 59.54 -32.48 0.89
N ASN A 46 60.34 -32.54 -0.18
CA ASN A 46 60.06 -31.83 -1.43
C ASN A 46 59.82 -32.81 -2.59
N PHE A 47 58.75 -32.60 -3.35
CA PHE A 47 58.54 -33.20 -4.67
C PHE A 47 58.94 -32.18 -5.73
N LYS A 48 59.66 -32.61 -6.78
CA LYS A 48 60.21 -31.70 -7.80
C LYS A 48 59.91 -32.15 -9.22
N VAL A 49 59.79 -31.20 -10.14
CA VAL A 49 59.82 -31.38 -11.60
C VAL A 49 60.78 -30.35 -12.16
N ASN A 50 61.74 -30.77 -12.99
CA ASN A 50 62.78 -29.88 -13.54
C ASN A 50 63.46 -29.01 -12.47
N ASN A 51 63.87 -29.63 -11.35
CA ASN A 51 64.45 -29.00 -10.16
C ASN A 51 63.59 -27.91 -9.47
N SER A 52 62.36 -27.68 -9.93
CA SER A 52 61.40 -26.76 -9.31
C SER A 52 60.45 -27.51 -8.39
N ARG A 53 60.05 -26.90 -7.27
CA ARG A 53 59.10 -27.49 -6.32
C ARG A 53 57.76 -27.73 -7.01
N SER A 54 57.32 -28.98 -6.97
CA SER A 54 56.01 -29.45 -7.42
C SER A 54 55.18 -30.08 -6.30
N GLY A 55 55.73 -30.11 -5.08
CA GLY A 55 55.02 -30.41 -3.85
C GLY A 55 55.93 -30.25 -2.64
N PHE A 56 55.36 -30.00 -1.48
CA PHE A 56 56.11 -29.73 -0.25
C PHE A 56 55.31 -30.17 0.97
N LEU A 57 55.93 -30.95 1.85
CA LEU A 57 55.39 -31.31 3.16
C LEU A 57 56.34 -30.75 4.21
N SER A 58 55.91 -29.68 4.89
CA SER A 58 56.73 -29.00 5.88
C SER A 58 56.66 -29.66 7.25
N ALA A 59 57.82 -29.82 7.89
CA ALA A 59 57.91 -30.29 9.27
C ALA A 59 57.82 -29.17 10.31
N THR A 60 58.02 -27.89 9.93
CA THR A 60 58.20 -26.79 10.89
C THR A 60 57.10 -25.73 10.83
N ASN A 61 56.53 -25.47 9.65
CA ASN A 61 55.51 -24.43 9.46
C ASN A 61 54.14 -24.96 8.99
N SER A 62 53.97 -26.28 8.97
CA SER A 62 52.71 -26.96 8.62
C SER A 62 52.13 -26.55 7.25
N ASN A 63 52.99 -26.13 6.32
CA ASN A 63 52.63 -25.88 4.93
C ASN A 63 52.61 -27.19 4.14
N THR A 64 51.59 -27.36 3.29
CA THR A 64 51.44 -28.50 2.39
C THR A 64 51.19 -28.02 0.96
N SER A 65 51.91 -28.55 -0.03
CA SER A 65 51.61 -28.28 -1.43
C SER A 65 51.73 -29.48 -2.35
N PHE A 66 50.89 -29.49 -3.40
CA PHE A 66 50.86 -30.46 -4.49
C PHE A 66 50.52 -29.73 -5.81
N GLY A 67 51.45 -29.67 -6.74
CA GLY A 67 51.30 -28.97 -8.02
C GLY A 67 52.54 -28.18 -8.39
N PHE A 68 52.86 -28.12 -9.69
CA PHE A 68 54.03 -27.40 -10.17
C PHE A 68 53.92 -25.91 -9.83
N LEU A 69 54.93 -25.37 -9.14
CA LEU A 69 54.99 -24.00 -8.63
C LEU A 69 53.94 -23.66 -7.55
N ALA A 70 53.30 -24.67 -6.94
CA ALA A 70 52.41 -24.45 -5.80
C ALA A 70 53.23 -24.06 -4.56
N LEU A 71 52.87 -22.94 -3.92
CA LEU A 71 53.50 -22.45 -2.70
C LEU A 71 55.03 -22.25 -2.83
N SER A 72 55.49 -21.69 -3.95
CA SER A 72 56.92 -21.58 -4.29
C SER A 72 57.67 -20.41 -3.62
N SER A 73 56.96 -19.36 -3.19
CA SER A 73 57.57 -18.11 -2.71
C SER A 73 57.44 -17.85 -1.21
N VAL A 74 56.96 -18.84 -0.43
CA VAL A 74 56.77 -18.68 1.02
C VAL A 74 58.10 -18.45 1.73
N THR A 75 58.17 -17.39 2.53
CA THR A 75 59.32 -17.04 3.37
C THR A 75 59.01 -17.29 4.86
N ILE A 76 57.88 -16.77 5.36
CA ILE A 76 57.51 -16.81 6.80
C ILE A 76 56.08 -17.33 7.01
N GLY A 77 55.24 -17.40 5.96
CA GLY A 77 53.85 -17.86 6.07
C GLY A 77 53.71 -19.31 6.56
N ASN A 78 52.73 -19.57 7.44
CA ASN A 78 52.47 -20.88 8.06
C ASN A 78 51.07 -21.41 7.74
N TYR A 79 50.85 -22.71 7.91
CA TYR A 79 49.53 -23.38 7.82
C TYR A 79 48.82 -23.25 6.46
N ASN A 80 49.56 -23.11 5.36
CA ASN A 80 49.00 -23.01 4.02
C ASN A 80 48.86 -24.37 3.34
N THR A 81 47.74 -24.60 2.66
CA THR A 81 47.51 -25.78 1.81
C THR A 81 47.31 -25.36 0.37
N ALA A 82 48.12 -25.88 -0.56
CA ALA A 82 48.04 -25.53 -1.98
C ALA A 82 47.98 -26.79 -2.87
N ALA A 83 46.93 -26.95 -3.67
CA ALA A 83 46.78 -28.05 -4.60
C ALA A 83 46.40 -27.55 -5.99
N GLY A 84 47.31 -27.65 -6.96
CA GLY A 84 47.10 -27.18 -8.33
C GLY A 84 48.30 -26.40 -8.87
N TYR A 85 48.40 -26.31 -10.20
CA TYR A 85 49.46 -25.53 -10.84
C TYR A 85 49.37 -24.06 -10.42
N LYS A 86 50.47 -23.53 -9.85
CA LYS A 86 50.60 -22.16 -9.33
C LYS A 86 49.58 -21.76 -8.24
N ALA A 87 48.98 -22.72 -7.54
CA ALA A 87 48.18 -22.41 -6.36
C ALA A 87 49.07 -21.74 -5.29
N LEU A 88 48.66 -20.58 -4.76
CA LEU A 88 49.43 -19.80 -3.77
C LEU A 88 50.89 -19.47 -4.19
N GLN A 89 51.15 -19.29 -5.49
CA GLN A 89 52.50 -19.12 -6.02
C GLN A 89 53.29 -18.00 -5.33
N ASN A 90 52.69 -16.81 -5.19
CA ASN A 90 53.38 -15.60 -4.74
C ASN A 90 53.26 -15.31 -3.23
N THR A 91 52.73 -16.26 -2.43
CA THR A 91 52.55 -16.04 -0.99
C THR A 91 53.90 -16.00 -0.30
N THR A 92 54.18 -14.91 0.41
CA THR A 92 55.44 -14.67 1.13
C THR A 92 55.22 -14.82 2.64
N THR A 93 54.35 -14.01 3.22
CA THR A 93 54.05 -13.96 4.67
C THR A 93 52.62 -14.38 5.03
N GLY A 94 51.74 -14.55 4.04
CA GLY A 94 50.35 -14.99 4.27
C GLY A 94 50.26 -16.36 4.97
N ALA A 95 49.29 -16.50 5.88
CA ALA A 95 49.11 -17.70 6.69
C ALA A 95 47.69 -18.25 6.62
N SER A 96 47.53 -19.55 6.93
CA SER A 96 46.24 -20.23 7.02
C SER A 96 45.40 -20.17 5.73
N ASN A 97 46.04 -20.13 4.56
CA ASN A 97 45.32 -20.11 3.28
C ASN A 97 45.17 -21.53 2.71
N ALA A 98 44.02 -21.82 2.11
CA ALA A 98 43.75 -23.05 1.37
C ALA A 98 43.42 -22.72 -0.09
N ALA A 99 44.17 -23.27 -1.04
CA ALA A 99 43.97 -23.02 -2.46
C ALA A 99 43.95 -24.34 -3.26
N PHE A 100 42.86 -24.57 -3.99
CA PHE A 100 42.63 -25.76 -4.81
C PHE A 100 42.25 -25.34 -6.22
N GLY A 101 43.00 -25.75 -7.24
CA GLY A 101 42.75 -25.46 -8.65
C GLY A 101 43.86 -24.67 -9.35
N TYR A 102 43.73 -24.52 -10.67
CA TYR A 102 44.71 -23.83 -11.49
C TYR A 102 44.75 -22.33 -11.19
N ASN A 103 45.93 -21.79 -10.84
CA ASN A 103 46.13 -20.38 -10.45
C ASN A 103 45.19 -19.88 -9.33
N SER A 104 44.71 -20.78 -8.47
CA SER A 104 43.89 -20.39 -7.32
C SER A 104 44.75 -19.60 -6.31
N LEU A 105 44.27 -18.42 -5.90
CA LEU A 105 44.93 -17.53 -4.94
C LEU A 105 46.40 -17.17 -5.29
N SER A 106 46.74 -17.16 -6.59
CA SER A 106 48.14 -17.10 -7.06
C SER A 106 48.90 -15.81 -6.75
N ALA A 107 48.20 -14.67 -6.65
CA ALA A 107 48.81 -13.35 -6.41
C ALA A 107 48.90 -12.98 -4.92
N ASN A 108 48.43 -13.84 -4.00
CA ASN A 108 48.40 -13.55 -2.58
C ASN A 108 49.81 -13.35 -2.06
N THR A 109 50.12 -12.24 -1.39
CA THR A 109 51.43 -11.95 -0.81
C THR A 109 51.40 -12.11 0.71
N SER A 110 50.54 -11.33 1.38
CA SER A 110 50.42 -11.31 2.84
C SER A 110 49.01 -11.60 3.38
N GLY A 111 48.02 -11.78 2.50
CA GLY A 111 46.65 -12.12 2.92
C GLY A 111 46.59 -13.44 3.67
N PHE A 112 45.71 -13.52 4.68
CA PHE A 112 45.57 -14.68 5.57
C PHE A 112 44.13 -15.20 5.64
N ALA A 113 44.01 -16.48 6.03
CA ALA A 113 42.74 -17.17 6.24
C ALA A 113 41.79 -17.18 5.02
N ASN A 114 42.33 -17.23 3.81
CA ASN A 114 41.53 -17.32 2.59
C ASN A 114 41.34 -18.78 2.15
N THR A 115 40.13 -19.13 1.70
CA THR A 115 39.81 -20.42 1.08
C THR A 115 39.44 -20.20 -0.38
N ALA A 116 40.22 -20.76 -1.30
CA ALA A 116 40.03 -20.65 -2.74
C ALA A 116 39.91 -22.05 -3.34
N ALA A 117 38.79 -22.38 -3.97
CA ALA A 117 38.52 -23.70 -4.52
C ALA A 117 37.86 -23.58 -5.90
N GLY A 118 38.64 -23.78 -6.95
CA GLY A 118 38.22 -23.62 -8.34
C GLY A 118 39.26 -22.85 -9.14
N ASP A 119 39.27 -23.05 -10.44
CA ASP A 119 40.25 -22.42 -11.31
C ASP A 119 40.11 -20.89 -11.26
N TYR A 120 41.25 -20.22 -11.07
CA TYR A 120 41.36 -18.78 -10.93
C TYR A 120 40.50 -18.15 -9.81
N SER A 121 40.04 -18.94 -8.83
CA SER A 121 39.39 -18.43 -7.62
C SER A 121 40.38 -17.56 -6.83
N LEU A 122 39.96 -16.36 -6.41
CA LEU A 122 40.79 -15.39 -5.68
C LEU A 122 42.15 -15.06 -6.35
N ARG A 123 42.29 -15.27 -7.66
CA ARG A 123 43.57 -15.19 -8.38
C ARG A 123 44.39 -13.94 -8.08
N SER A 124 43.73 -12.78 -8.07
CA SER A 124 44.37 -11.46 -7.92
C SER A 124 44.47 -10.96 -6.47
N ASN A 125 43.99 -11.72 -5.47
CA ASN A 125 44.02 -11.30 -4.06
C ASN A 125 45.47 -11.08 -3.65
N THR A 126 45.83 -9.91 -3.13
CA THR A 126 47.20 -9.64 -2.67
C THR A 126 47.27 -9.60 -1.15
N VAL A 127 46.38 -8.83 -0.51
CA VAL A 127 46.40 -8.57 0.95
C VAL A 127 45.05 -8.82 1.63
N GLY A 128 44.00 -9.13 0.88
CA GLY A 128 42.67 -9.39 1.43
C GLY A 128 42.64 -10.66 2.30
N ASN A 129 41.83 -10.62 3.36
CA ASN A 129 41.77 -11.66 4.39
C ASN A 129 40.38 -12.27 4.53
N ASN A 130 40.32 -13.49 5.07
CA ASN A 130 39.06 -14.18 5.41
C ASN A 130 38.08 -14.30 4.23
N ASN A 131 38.58 -14.45 3.00
CA ASN A 131 37.72 -14.62 1.83
C ASN A 131 37.51 -16.10 1.50
N VAL A 132 36.28 -16.46 1.14
CA VAL A 132 35.92 -17.78 0.62
C VAL A 132 35.52 -17.62 -0.84
N GLY A 133 36.28 -18.20 -1.77
CA GLY A 133 35.98 -18.23 -3.19
C GLY A 133 35.89 -19.66 -3.70
N THR A 134 34.69 -20.15 -3.99
CA THR A 134 34.44 -21.50 -4.51
C THR A 134 33.74 -21.43 -5.87
N GLY A 135 34.38 -21.96 -6.90
CA GLY A 135 33.92 -21.93 -8.29
C GLY A 135 34.90 -21.27 -9.24
N LEU A 136 34.71 -21.52 -10.53
CA LEU A 136 35.52 -20.93 -11.60
C LEU A 136 35.41 -19.40 -11.56
N PHE A 137 36.54 -18.70 -11.47
CA PHE A 137 36.63 -17.23 -11.39
C PHE A 137 35.90 -16.58 -10.19
N ALA A 138 35.55 -17.32 -9.13
CA ALA A 138 34.99 -16.72 -7.92
C ALA A 138 35.99 -15.74 -7.28
N LEU A 139 35.58 -14.49 -7.01
CA LEU A 139 36.45 -13.41 -6.47
C LEU A 139 37.75 -13.16 -7.28
N ASN A 140 37.73 -13.43 -8.60
CA ASN A 140 38.95 -13.43 -9.42
C ASN A 140 39.78 -12.13 -9.34
N SER A 141 39.11 -10.97 -9.28
CA SER A 141 39.75 -9.65 -9.29
C SER A 141 39.95 -9.03 -7.90
N ASN A 142 39.66 -9.76 -6.81
CA ASN A 142 39.81 -9.24 -5.45
C ASN A 142 41.26 -8.80 -5.24
N ILE A 143 41.51 -7.60 -4.72
CA ILE A 143 42.87 -7.10 -4.45
C ILE A 143 43.09 -7.06 -2.93
N SER A 144 42.27 -6.27 -2.24
CA SER A 144 42.36 -6.03 -0.78
C SER A 144 41.05 -6.26 -0.03
N GLY A 145 39.95 -6.55 -0.74
CA GLY A 145 38.66 -6.85 -0.13
C GLY A 145 38.75 -8.02 0.85
N SER A 146 38.06 -7.92 1.99
CA SER A 146 38.13 -8.92 3.06
C SER A 146 36.75 -9.38 3.50
N ASN A 147 36.67 -10.55 4.13
CA ASN A 147 35.43 -11.14 4.65
C ASN A 147 34.35 -11.38 3.57
N ASN A 148 34.74 -11.70 2.34
CA ASN A 148 33.79 -11.98 1.26
C ASN A 148 33.57 -13.49 1.10
N VAL A 149 32.33 -13.89 0.84
CA VAL A 149 31.94 -15.27 0.49
C VAL A 149 31.41 -15.27 -0.94
N ALA A 150 32.07 -16.00 -1.83
CA ALA A 150 31.69 -16.15 -3.23
C ALA A 150 31.60 -17.64 -3.59
N VAL A 151 30.39 -18.14 -3.82
CA VAL A 151 30.14 -19.54 -4.18
C VAL A 151 29.38 -19.59 -5.50
N GLY A 152 30.00 -20.15 -6.53
CA GLY A 152 29.44 -20.24 -7.88
C GLY A 152 30.37 -19.63 -8.93
N THR A 153 30.21 -20.09 -10.17
CA THR A 153 31.00 -19.59 -11.29
C THR A 153 30.75 -18.10 -11.52
N HIS A 154 31.83 -17.32 -11.56
CA HIS A 154 31.84 -15.86 -11.67
C HIS A 154 31.18 -15.07 -10.51
N SER A 155 30.90 -15.71 -9.36
CA SER A 155 30.40 -14.97 -8.20
C SER A 155 31.44 -13.95 -7.70
N LEU A 156 31.04 -12.70 -7.48
CA LEU A 156 31.92 -11.58 -7.06
C LEU A 156 33.17 -11.39 -7.95
N ARG A 157 33.11 -11.77 -9.24
CA ARG A 157 34.28 -11.83 -10.13
C ARG A 157 35.12 -10.56 -10.15
N PHE A 158 34.47 -9.39 -10.21
CA PHE A 158 35.13 -8.10 -10.37
C PHE A 158 35.32 -7.31 -9.07
N ASN A 159 35.07 -7.92 -7.90
CA ASN A 159 35.33 -7.26 -6.60
C ASN A 159 36.79 -6.89 -6.53
N LYS A 160 37.14 -5.62 -6.27
CA LYS A 160 38.53 -5.15 -6.11
C LYS A 160 38.82 -4.88 -4.63
N THR A 161 37.98 -4.07 -4.00
CA THR A 161 38.19 -3.59 -2.62
C THR A 161 37.01 -3.82 -1.68
N GLY A 162 35.84 -4.20 -2.21
CA GLY A 162 34.63 -4.43 -1.43
C GLY A 162 34.79 -5.51 -0.36
N PHE A 163 34.10 -5.34 0.76
CA PHE A 163 34.21 -6.23 1.93
C PHE A 163 32.85 -6.66 2.47
N SER A 164 32.86 -7.75 3.25
CA SER A 164 31.66 -8.28 3.92
C SER A 164 30.50 -8.58 2.95
N ASN A 165 30.82 -9.07 1.75
CA ASN A 165 29.81 -9.45 0.76
C ASN A 165 29.58 -10.96 0.74
N VAL A 166 28.33 -11.38 0.52
CA VAL A 166 27.94 -12.77 0.30
C VAL A 166 27.33 -12.88 -1.09
N GLY A 167 28.02 -13.53 -2.02
CA GLY A 167 27.55 -13.85 -3.37
C GLY A 167 27.46 -15.36 -3.58
N ILE A 168 26.27 -15.91 -3.70
CA ILE A 168 26.03 -17.34 -3.91
C ILE A 168 25.14 -17.54 -5.13
N GLY A 169 25.66 -18.18 -6.18
CA GLY A 169 24.97 -18.39 -7.44
C GLY A 169 25.85 -18.07 -8.65
N PHE A 170 25.39 -18.48 -9.83
CA PHE A 170 26.04 -18.11 -11.09
C PHE A 170 26.02 -16.59 -11.27
N SER A 171 27.19 -15.97 -11.39
CA SER A 171 27.33 -14.52 -11.60
C SER A 171 26.60 -13.62 -10.57
N ALA A 172 26.41 -14.09 -9.33
CA ALA A 172 25.94 -13.24 -8.24
C ALA A 172 26.98 -12.14 -7.97
N LEU A 173 26.56 -10.87 -7.83
CA LEU A 173 27.45 -9.71 -7.63
C LEU A 173 28.57 -9.58 -8.69
N TYR A 174 28.30 -9.96 -9.93
CA TYR A 174 29.31 -10.04 -10.99
C TYR A 174 30.14 -8.77 -11.19
N GLN A 175 29.51 -7.59 -11.26
CA GLN A 175 30.15 -6.30 -11.51
C GLN A 175 30.42 -5.48 -10.23
N ASN A 176 30.45 -6.10 -9.05
CA ASN A 176 30.83 -5.39 -7.84
C ASN A 176 32.29 -4.99 -7.88
N GLU A 177 32.63 -3.69 -7.96
CA GLU A 177 34.03 -3.25 -7.91
C GLU A 177 34.45 -2.91 -6.48
N ASN A 178 33.63 -2.11 -5.78
CA ASN A 178 33.96 -1.57 -4.45
C ASN A 178 32.80 -1.65 -3.44
N GLY A 179 31.64 -2.15 -3.86
CA GLY A 179 30.47 -2.27 -2.97
C GLY A 179 30.70 -3.24 -1.82
N SER A 180 30.04 -2.96 -0.69
CA SER A 180 30.28 -3.66 0.58
C SER A 180 28.97 -3.91 1.33
N ASN A 181 28.99 -4.89 2.23
CA ASN A 181 27.83 -5.33 3.02
C ASN A 181 26.64 -5.75 2.14
N LEU A 182 26.90 -6.50 1.06
CA LEU A 182 25.90 -6.98 0.12
C LEU A 182 25.59 -8.46 0.35
N VAL A 183 24.31 -8.83 0.25
CA VAL A 183 23.88 -10.24 0.21
C VAL A 183 23.22 -10.50 -1.13
N ALA A 184 23.73 -11.45 -1.90
CA ALA A 184 23.22 -11.85 -3.21
C ALA A 184 23.16 -13.38 -3.30
N LEU A 185 21.96 -13.95 -3.25
CA LEU A 185 21.71 -15.38 -3.33
C LEU A 185 20.80 -15.69 -4.53
N GLY A 186 21.36 -16.25 -5.58
CA GLY A 186 20.64 -16.62 -6.81
C GLY A 186 21.44 -16.29 -8.07
N ASP A 187 21.02 -16.87 -9.21
CA ASP A 187 21.57 -16.52 -10.52
C ASP A 187 21.43 -15.01 -10.78
N SER A 188 22.56 -14.36 -11.05
CA SER A 188 22.61 -12.95 -11.44
C SER A 188 21.92 -11.99 -10.45
N ALA A 189 21.86 -12.35 -9.16
CA ALA A 189 21.41 -11.44 -8.10
C ALA A 189 22.43 -10.30 -7.91
N LEU A 190 21.96 -9.05 -7.84
CA LEU A 190 22.80 -7.83 -7.74
C LEU A 190 23.90 -7.74 -8.83
N PHE A 191 23.61 -8.17 -10.05
CA PHE A 191 24.61 -8.33 -11.13
C PHE A 191 25.40 -7.06 -11.46
N LYS A 192 24.75 -5.88 -11.57
CA LYS A 192 25.36 -4.61 -12.03
C LYS A 192 25.88 -3.68 -10.92
N CYS A 193 25.94 -4.15 -9.69
CA CYS A 193 26.20 -3.30 -8.54
C CYS A 193 27.64 -2.81 -8.44
N ALA A 194 28.02 -1.68 -9.03
CA ALA A 194 29.41 -1.22 -9.08
C ALA A 194 29.95 -0.70 -7.73
N SER A 195 29.15 0.12 -7.04
CA SER A 195 29.52 0.82 -5.80
C SER A 195 28.37 0.89 -4.78
N CYS A 196 27.48 -0.10 -4.77
CA CYS A 196 26.34 -0.07 -3.86
C CYS A 196 26.69 -0.56 -2.46
N PHE A 197 25.79 -0.30 -1.51
CA PHE A 197 25.99 -0.59 -0.11
C PHE A 197 24.71 -1.13 0.54
N GLY A 198 24.85 -2.16 1.37
CA GLY A 198 23.78 -2.61 2.27
C GLY A 198 22.54 -3.21 1.58
N ASN A 199 22.68 -3.75 0.36
CA ASN A 199 21.56 -4.39 -0.33
C ASN A 199 21.47 -5.89 -0.03
N THR A 200 20.25 -6.40 0.09
CA THR A 200 19.95 -7.85 0.18
C THR A 200 19.12 -8.26 -1.03
N ALA A 201 19.62 -9.20 -1.83
CA ALA A 201 18.98 -9.74 -3.02
C ALA A 201 18.94 -11.27 -2.96
N VAL A 202 17.74 -11.85 -2.83
CA VAL A 202 17.55 -13.29 -2.78
C VAL A 202 16.56 -13.70 -3.87
N GLY A 203 17.00 -14.50 -4.84
CA GLY A 203 16.25 -14.93 -6.01
C GLY A 203 16.94 -14.59 -7.33
N SER A 204 16.63 -15.35 -8.39
CA SER A 204 17.22 -15.10 -9.71
C SER A 204 16.84 -13.70 -10.22
N LYS A 205 17.86 -12.95 -10.65
CA LYS A 205 17.77 -11.57 -11.16
C LYS A 205 17.11 -10.58 -10.20
N SER A 206 17.12 -10.85 -8.89
CA SER A 206 16.77 -9.88 -7.86
C SER A 206 17.79 -8.73 -7.88
N LEU A 207 17.32 -7.48 -7.96
CA LEU A 207 18.17 -6.27 -8.03
C LEU A 207 19.20 -6.29 -9.18
N TYR A 208 18.87 -6.95 -10.30
CA TYR A 208 19.81 -7.20 -11.41
C TYR A 208 20.52 -5.93 -11.94
N ALA A 209 19.76 -4.86 -12.22
CA ALA A 209 20.30 -3.65 -12.83
C ALA A 209 20.84 -2.61 -11.83
N ASN A 210 20.79 -2.89 -10.52
CA ASN A 210 21.14 -1.92 -9.48
C ASN A 210 22.60 -1.52 -9.61
N THR A 211 22.88 -0.25 -9.90
CA THR A 211 24.25 0.25 -10.11
C THR A 211 24.80 0.95 -8.88
N ILE A 212 23.99 1.78 -8.22
CA ILE A 212 24.40 2.62 -7.07
C ILE A 212 23.41 2.52 -5.91
N GLY A 213 22.14 2.19 -6.18
CA GLY A 213 21.08 2.19 -5.16
C GLY A 213 21.43 1.39 -3.90
N MET A 214 21.10 1.93 -2.73
CA MET A 214 21.54 1.42 -1.42
C MET A 214 20.37 0.97 -0.56
N HIS A 215 20.65 0.10 0.41
CA HIS A 215 19.68 -0.32 1.44
C HIS A 215 18.37 -0.90 0.87
N ASN A 216 18.43 -1.55 -0.28
CA ASN A 216 17.30 -2.26 -0.86
C ASN A 216 17.26 -3.72 -0.40
N THR A 217 16.07 -4.22 -0.08
CA THR A 217 15.82 -5.63 0.22
C THR A 217 14.89 -6.22 -0.83
N GLY A 218 15.40 -7.09 -1.70
CA GLY A 218 14.65 -7.77 -2.75
C GLY A 218 14.65 -9.29 -2.54
N VAL A 219 13.49 -9.87 -2.25
CA VAL A 219 13.32 -11.34 -2.13
C VAL A 219 12.27 -11.84 -3.12
N GLY A 220 12.70 -12.59 -4.13
CA GLY A 220 11.84 -13.16 -5.16
C GLY A 220 12.48 -13.15 -6.55
N PHE A 221 11.78 -13.72 -7.52
CA PHE A 221 12.19 -13.71 -8.92
C PHE A 221 11.98 -12.32 -9.55
N GLN A 222 13.04 -11.72 -10.10
CA GLN A 222 13.01 -10.44 -10.82
C GLN A 222 12.39 -9.26 -10.04
N VAL A 223 12.56 -9.24 -8.72
CA VAL A 223 12.23 -8.07 -7.89
C VAL A 223 13.24 -6.95 -8.13
N LEU A 224 12.77 -5.70 -8.20
CA LEU A 224 13.63 -4.52 -8.43
C LEU A 224 14.59 -4.70 -9.62
N GLN A 225 14.18 -5.44 -10.66
CA GLN A 225 15.09 -5.86 -11.73
C GLN A 225 15.72 -4.66 -12.48
N SER A 226 14.92 -3.61 -12.73
CA SER A 226 15.33 -2.41 -13.44
C SER A 226 15.90 -1.30 -12.54
N ASN A 227 16.00 -1.52 -11.23
CA ASN A 227 16.48 -0.49 -10.28
C ASN A 227 17.87 -0.06 -10.68
N SER A 228 18.14 1.24 -10.82
CA SER A 228 19.47 1.77 -11.12
C SER A 228 20.05 2.50 -9.91
N THR A 229 19.32 3.50 -9.40
CA THR A 229 19.76 4.34 -8.27
C THR A 229 18.78 4.40 -7.11
N GLY A 230 17.57 3.85 -7.27
CA GLY A 230 16.57 3.79 -6.21
C GLY A 230 17.10 3.13 -4.93
N SER A 231 16.78 3.71 -3.77
CA SER A 231 17.31 3.29 -2.47
C SER A 231 16.20 3.12 -1.44
N TYR A 232 16.47 2.36 -0.37
CA TYR A 232 15.52 2.10 0.72
C TYR A 232 14.21 1.43 0.28
N ASN A 233 14.26 0.58 -0.75
CA ASN A 233 13.10 -0.19 -1.19
C ASN A 233 13.07 -1.59 -0.58
N ILE A 234 11.89 -2.06 -0.19
CA ILE A 234 11.61 -3.45 0.19
C ILE A 234 10.69 -4.05 -0.87
N ALA A 235 11.12 -5.11 -1.54
CA ALA A 235 10.37 -5.80 -2.58
C ALA A 235 10.33 -7.32 -2.31
N LEU A 236 9.14 -7.87 -2.10
CA LEU A 236 8.93 -9.27 -1.74
C LEU A 236 7.88 -9.91 -2.66
N GLY A 237 8.25 -10.97 -3.38
CA GLY A 237 7.35 -11.68 -4.30
C GLY A 237 7.74 -11.53 -5.77
N LYS A 238 7.19 -12.36 -6.66
CA LYS A 238 7.57 -12.37 -8.08
C LYS A 238 7.31 -10.99 -8.73
N GLN A 239 8.35 -10.36 -9.28
CA GLN A 239 8.26 -9.08 -10.02
C GLN A 239 7.70 -7.89 -9.20
N ALA A 240 7.84 -7.91 -7.87
CA ALA A 240 7.56 -6.72 -7.06
C ALA A 240 8.55 -5.58 -7.41
N LEU A 241 8.04 -4.36 -7.64
CA LEU A 241 8.82 -3.16 -8.05
C LEU A 241 9.72 -3.39 -9.29
N HIS A 242 9.31 -4.24 -10.21
CA HIS A 242 10.12 -4.71 -11.33
C HIS A 242 10.73 -3.59 -12.18
N GLN A 243 9.93 -2.57 -12.54
CA GLN A 243 10.33 -1.46 -13.41
C GLN A 243 10.83 -0.22 -12.67
N ASN A 244 11.01 -0.28 -11.33
CA ASN A 244 11.57 0.85 -10.59
C ASN A 244 12.96 1.17 -11.11
N THR A 245 13.26 2.43 -11.43
CA THR A 245 14.60 2.87 -11.85
C THR A 245 15.26 3.72 -10.77
N THR A 246 14.62 4.81 -10.36
CA THR A 246 15.16 5.78 -9.40
C THR A 246 14.31 5.96 -8.15
N GLY A 247 13.10 5.40 -8.11
CA GLY A 247 12.18 5.50 -6.97
C GLY A 247 12.75 4.89 -5.70
N GLY A 248 12.47 5.50 -4.55
CA GLY A 248 12.98 5.10 -3.25
C GLY A 248 11.93 5.12 -2.15
N ASN A 249 12.28 4.51 -1.01
CA ASN A 249 11.41 4.41 0.17
C ASN A 249 10.08 3.70 -0.10
N ASN A 250 10.06 2.69 -0.98
CA ASN A 250 8.84 1.91 -1.25
C ASN A 250 8.87 0.56 -0.56
N ILE A 251 7.71 0.11 -0.06
CA ILE A 251 7.49 -1.26 0.42
C ILE A 251 6.49 -1.91 -0.54
N SER A 252 6.90 -2.97 -1.22
CA SER A 252 6.08 -3.70 -2.19
C SER A 252 6.12 -5.20 -1.90
N ILE A 253 4.97 -5.77 -1.53
CA ILE A 253 4.84 -7.16 -1.10
C ILE A 253 3.69 -7.81 -1.87
N GLY A 254 4.02 -8.76 -2.74
CA GLY A 254 3.04 -9.49 -3.55
C GLY A 254 3.54 -9.73 -4.97
N LYS A 255 2.91 -10.67 -5.67
CA LYS A 255 3.18 -10.89 -7.10
C LYS A 255 2.77 -9.64 -7.87
N ASN A 256 3.68 -9.11 -8.69
CA ASN A 256 3.48 -7.91 -9.51
C ASN A 256 3.08 -6.64 -8.71
N ALA A 257 3.30 -6.60 -7.39
CA ALA A 257 3.00 -5.40 -6.61
C ALA A 257 3.88 -4.22 -7.08
N MET A 258 3.27 -3.09 -7.41
CA MET A 258 3.92 -1.91 -8.02
C MET A 258 4.83 -2.25 -9.22
N ARG A 259 4.48 -3.26 -10.03
CA ARG A 259 5.37 -3.78 -11.09
C ARG A 259 5.87 -2.69 -12.04
N ASP A 260 4.98 -1.79 -12.42
CA ASP A 260 5.21 -0.77 -13.45
C ASP A 260 5.59 0.61 -12.85
N ALA A 261 5.81 0.68 -11.54
CA ALA A 261 6.23 1.89 -10.84
C ALA A 261 7.69 2.24 -11.19
N ASN A 262 7.90 3.31 -11.97
CA ASN A 262 9.23 3.69 -12.46
C ASN A 262 10.00 4.61 -11.49
N ILE A 263 9.36 5.71 -11.06
CA ILE A 263 9.97 6.77 -10.22
C ILE A 263 9.18 7.03 -8.93
N ALA A 264 8.34 6.08 -8.53
CA ALA A 264 7.43 6.23 -7.40
C ALA A 264 8.22 6.29 -6.08
N ASN A 265 7.77 7.09 -5.11
CA ASN A 265 8.45 7.25 -3.83
C ASN A 265 7.48 7.17 -2.64
N ASN A 266 7.96 6.65 -1.50
CA ASN A 266 7.23 6.66 -0.24
C ASN A 266 5.89 5.89 -0.30
N ASN A 267 5.81 4.79 -1.05
CA ASN A 267 4.58 4.01 -1.17
C ASN A 267 4.67 2.70 -0.38
N ILE A 268 3.54 2.26 0.17
CA ILE A 268 3.36 0.91 0.72
C ILE A 268 2.32 0.20 -0.13
N ALA A 269 2.65 -0.97 -0.67
CA ALA A 269 1.78 -1.78 -1.49
C ALA A 269 1.84 -3.26 -1.08
N LEU A 270 0.71 -3.80 -0.65
CA LEU A 270 0.56 -5.17 -0.15
C LEU A 270 -0.56 -5.88 -0.92
N GLY A 271 -0.26 -6.98 -1.61
CA GLY A 271 -1.23 -7.77 -2.37
C GLY A 271 -0.81 -8.08 -3.80
N GLU A 272 -1.52 -8.98 -4.47
CA GLU A 272 -1.28 -9.26 -5.89
C GLU A 272 -1.72 -8.06 -6.73
N GLU A 273 -0.83 -7.58 -7.60
CA GLU A 273 -1.06 -6.40 -8.45
C GLU A 273 -1.54 -5.17 -7.66
N ALA A 274 -1.18 -5.12 -6.37
CA ALA A 274 -1.39 -3.96 -5.53
C ALA A 274 -0.41 -2.87 -5.95
N GLY A 275 -0.93 -1.68 -6.21
CA GLY A 275 -0.11 -0.53 -6.52
C GLY A 275 -0.08 -0.13 -7.99
N LEU A 276 0.60 0.99 -8.16
CA LEU A 276 0.36 2.00 -9.17
C LEU A 276 1.39 1.95 -10.30
N ILE A 277 1.09 2.64 -11.40
CA ILE A 277 2.04 2.92 -12.48
C ILE A 277 3.00 4.07 -12.05
N GLY A 278 2.52 4.99 -11.20
CA GLY A 278 3.30 6.12 -10.65
C GLY A 278 2.59 6.81 -9.47
N GLY A 279 3.33 7.61 -8.69
CA GLY A 279 2.76 8.35 -7.54
C GLY A 279 3.63 8.35 -6.29
N THR A 280 3.20 9.11 -5.28
CA THR A 280 3.93 9.28 -4.03
C THR A 280 3.03 9.22 -2.79
N SER A 281 3.59 8.72 -1.69
CA SER A 281 2.95 8.76 -0.37
C SER A 281 1.62 8.01 -0.30
N ASN A 282 1.50 6.87 -0.98
CA ASN A 282 0.28 6.05 -0.95
C ASN A 282 0.40 4.85 -0.01
N VAL A 283 -0.73 4.47 0.59
CA VAL A 283 -0.88 3.24 1.38
C VAL A 283 -1.88 2.33 0.67
N ILE A 284 -1.44 1.16 0.22
CA ILE A 284 -2.18 0.28 -0.67
C ILE A 284 -2.14 -1.13 -0.10
N ALA A 285 -3.29 -1.72 0.19
CA ALA A 285 -3.39 -3.05 0.75
C ALA A 285 -4.63 -3.79 0.21
N GLY A 286 -4.43 -4.74 -0.68
CA GLY A 286 -5.50 -5.53 -1.29
C GLY A 286 -5.19 -5.92 -2.72
N ASN A 287 -5.79 -7.01 -3.18
CA ASN A 287 -5.57 -7.47 -4.55
C ASN A 287 -6.14 -6.46 -5.55
N PHE A 288 -5.36 -6.10 -6.55
CA PHE A 288 -5.70 -5.09 -7.56
C PHE A 288 -6.08 -3.70 -7.00
N ALA A 289 -5.73 -3.39 -5.75
CA ALA A 289 -5.92 -2.05 -5.20
C ALA A 289 -5.02 -1.05 -5.95
N MET A 290 -5.59 0.04 -6.44
CA MET A 290 -4.92 1.05 -7.28
C MET A 290 -4.14 0.50 -8.50
N SER A 291 -4.52 -0.66 -9.06
CA SER A 291 -3.74 -1.35 -10.10
C SER A 291 -3.56 -0.58 -11.42
N PHE A 292 -4.42 0.40 -11.71
CA PHE A 292 -4.34 1.25 -12.91
C PHE A 292 -4.12 2.73 -12.57
N GLY A 293 -3.91 3.05 -11.29
CA GLY A 293 -3.88 4.42 -10.82
C GLY A 293 -2.54 5.12 -11.01
N VAL A 294 -2.61 6.45 -11.19
CA VAL A 294 -1.47 7.38 -11.09
C VAL A 294 -1.88 8.47 -10.12
N ALA A 295 -1.68 8.23 -8.83
CA ALA A 295 -2.17 9.11 -7.77
C ALA A 295 -1.17 9.24 -6.63
N SER A 296 -1.32 10.30 -5.85
CA SER A 296 -0.52 10.56 -4.65
C SER A 296 -1.40 10.81 -3.43
N ASN A 297 -0.82 10.55 -2.25
CA ASN A 297 -1.45 10.78 -0.95
C ASN A 297 -2.77 10.03 -0.77
N CYS A 298 -2.92 8.84 -1.35
CA CYS A 298 -4.13 8.03 -1.25
C CYS A 298 -3.96 6.85 -0.29
N ILE A 299 -5.08 6.42 0.30
CA ILE A 299 -5.18 5.19 1.10
C ILE A 299 -6.17 4.28 0.39
N ALA A 300 -5.72 3.12 -0.10
CA ALA A 300 -6.54 2.13 -0.79
C ALA A 300 -6.43 0.77 -0.09
N ILE A 301 -7.43 0.42 0.71
CA ILE A 301 -7.44 -0.83 1.48
C ILE A 301 -8.66 -1.65 1.06
N GLY A 302 -8.46 -2.88 0.59
CA GLY A 302 -9.50 -3.76 0.07
C GLY A 302 -9.27 -4.15 -1.40
N THR A 303 -9.87 -5.26 -1.83
CA THR A 303 -9.78 -5.72 -3.22
C THR A 303 -10.34 -4.65 -4.15
N LYS A 304 -9.56 -4.24 -5.17
CA LYS A 304 -9.92 -3.19 -6.14
C LYS A 304 -10.35 -1.84 -5.54
N ALA A 305 -9.97 -1.53 -4.29
CA ALA A 305 -10.13 -0.19 -3.75
C ALA A 305 -9.34 0.80 -4.61
N LEU A 306 -9.97 1.94 -4.98
CA LEU A 306 -9.36 3.00 -5.80
C LEU A 306 -8.70 2.51 -7.10
N GLN A 307 -9.20 1.41 -7.69
CA GLN A 307 -8.52 0.69 -8.77
C GLN A 307 -8.06 1.58 -9.94
N ARG A 308 -8.86 2.59 -10.30
CA ARG A 308 -8.63 3.50 -11.44
C ARG A 308 -8.17 4.90 -11.05
N THR A 309 -7.85 5.15 -9.77
CA THR A 309 -7.60 6.51 -9.26
C THR A 309 -6.45 7.23 -9.93
N SER A 310 -6.74 8.38 -10.53
CA SER A 310 -5.76 9.39 -10.95
C SER A 310 -5.75 10.64 -10.06
N GLY A 311 -6.77 10.80 -9.20
CA GLY A 311 -6.86 11.93 -8.27
C GLY A 311 -6.21 11.68 -6.91
N THR A 312 -5.95 12.76 -6.17
CA THR A 312 -5.11 12.77 -4.95
C THR A 312 -5.91 12.89 -3.65
N PHE A 313 -5.31 12.54 -2.51
CA PHE A 313 -5.92 12.67 -1.18
C PHE A 313 -7.20 11.85 -0.98
N ASN A 314 -7.34 10.73 -1.69
CA ASN A 314 -8.51 9.86 -1.57
C ASN A 314 -8.27 8.73 -0.57
N ILE A 315 -9.28 8.42 0.23
CA ILE A 315 -9.28 7.31 1.18
C ILE A 315 -10.38 6.35 0.77
N GLY A 316 -10.04 5.19 0.23
CA GLY A 316 -10.96 4.10 -0.07
C GLY A 316 -10.63 2.88 0.79
N ILE A 317 -11.53 2.52 1.70
CA ILE A 317 -11.38 1.37 2.59
C ILE A 317 -12.59 0.45 2.42
N GLY A 318 -12.38 -0.73 1.88
CA GLY A 318 -13.40 -1.71 1.55
C GLY A 318 -13.26 -2.19 0.10
N GLU A 319 -13.84 -3.36 -0.19
CA GLU A 319 -13.83 -3.90 -1.55
C GLU A 319 -14.57 -2.93 -2.50
N GLU A 320 -13.90 -2.60 -3.60
CA GLU A 320 -14.39 -1.70 -4.65
C GLU A 320 -14.78 -0.28 -4.17
N SER A 321 -14.33 0.15 -2.98
CA SER A 321 -14.48 1.55 -2.55
C SER A 321 -13.73 2.49 -3.49
N LEU A 322 -14.41 3.55 -3.97
CA LEU A 322 -13.87 4.56 -4.90
C LEU A 322 -13.27 3.95 -6.18
N LYS A 323 -13.73 2.77 -6.60
CA LYS A 323 -13.14 2.03 -7.73
C LYS A 323 -13.15 2.83 -9.03
N GLY A 324 -14.22 3.59 -9.29
CA GLY A 324 -14.40 4.41 -10.48
C GLY A 324 -13.70 5.77 -10.45
N ASN A 325 -13.10 6.16 -9.31
CA ASN A 325 -12.45 7.48 -9.16
C ASN A 325 -11.39 7.65 -10.24
N ASP A 326 -11.54 8.68 -11.06
CA ASP A 326 -10.65 9.09 -12.15
C ASP A 326 -10.61 10.62 -12.18
N GLY A 327 -9.66 11.20 -11.45
CA GLY A 327 -9.47 12.64 -11.28
C GLY A 327 -10.04 13.21 -9.99
N GLY A 328 -11.02 12.54 -9.37
CA GLY A 328 -11.64 13.01 -8.13
C GLY A 328 -10.66 13.04 -6.94
N PHE A 329 -10.82 14.00 -6.03
CA PHE A 329 -9.85 14.26 -4.96
C PHE A 329 -10.51 14.57 -3.61
N ARG A 330 -9.78 14.28 -2.52
CA ARG A 330 -10.27 14.48 -1.13
C ARG A 330 -11.58 13.76 -0.82
N ASN A 331 -11.79 12.58 -1.44
CA ASN A 331 -12.92 11.73 -1.13
C ASN A 331 -12.56 10.71 -0.04
N VAL A 332 -13.52 10.41 0.84
CA VAL A 332 -13.43 9.38 1.86
C VAL A 332 -14.56 8.39 1.64
N GLY A 333 -14.24 7.15 1.25
CA GLY A 333 -15.15 6.02 1.12
C GLY A 333 -14.74 4.91 2.08
N VAL A 334 -15.64 4.51 2.98
CA VAL A 334 -15.41 3.41 3.92
C VAL A 334 -16.59 2.42 3.88
N GLY A 335 -16.40 1.27 3.25
CA GLY A 335 -17.40 0.21 3.10
C GLY A 335 -17.28 -0.51 1.75
N TYR A 336 -18.12 -1.53 1.55
CA TYR A 336 -18.25 -2.21 0.26
C TYR A 336 -18.84 -1.24 -0.77
N LYS A 337 -18.17 -1.05 -1.91
CA LYS A 337 -18.64 -0.20 -3.03
C LYS A 337 -19.05 1.23 -2.64
N THR A 338 -18.40 1.84 -1.66
CA THR A 338 -18.63 3.27 -1.37
C THR A 338 -18.09 4.15 -2.49
N LEU A 339 -18.84 5.18 -2.88
CA LEU A 339 -18.44 6.13 -3.95
C LEU A 339 -18.02 5.41 -5.25
N TYR A 340 -18.67 4.28 -5.56
CA TYR A 340 -18.23 3.38 -6.62
C TYR A 340 -18.13 4.07 -7.99
N SER A 341 -19.14 4.88 -8.33
CA SER A 341 -19.26 5.58 -9.62
C SER A 341 -18.72 7.03 -9.57
N SER A 342 -17.95 7.40 -8.55
CA SER A 342 -17.33 8.73 -8.54
C SER A 342 -16.28 8.77 -9.63
N GLU A 343 -16.43 9.57 -10.69
CA GLU A 343 -15.35 9.74 -11.68
C GLU A 343 -14.45 10.90 -11.24
N SER A 344 -14.93 12.14 -11.38
CA SER A 344 -14.19 13.36 -11.00
C SER A 344 -14.74 14.06 -9.75
N ALA A 345 -15.57 13.37 -8.97
CA ALA A 345 -16.17 13.89 -7.75
C ALA A 345 -15.12 14.30 -6.70
N ALA A 346 -15.39 15.31 -5.88
CA ALA A 346 -14.46 15.81 -4.88
C ALA A 346 -15.11 16.18 -3.54
N TYR A 347 -14.32 16.10 -2.48
CA TYR A 347 -14.71 16.47 -1.11
C TYR A 347 -15.90 15.67 -0.55
N ASN A 348 -16.09 14.43 -0.99
CA ASN A 348 -17.19 13.60 -0.53
C ASN A 348 -16.78 12.70 0.64
N THR A 349 -17.71 12.46 1.56
CA THR A 349 -17.57 11.46 2.63
C THR A 349 -18.70 10.45 2.51
N ALA A 350 -18.37 9.17 2.32
CA ALA A 350 -19.32 8.07 2.31
C ALA A 350 -18.87 6.94 3.23
N ILE A 351 -19.76 6.51 4.12
CA ILE A 351 -19.48 5.43 5.08
C ILE A 351 -20.69 4.50 5.16
N GLY A 352 -20.48 3.22 4.89
CA GLY A 352 -21.53 2.18 4.83
C GLY A 352 -21.43 1.33 3.57
N SER A 353 -22.14 0.20 3.53
CA SER A 353 -22.22 -0.58 2.28
C SER A 353 -22.97 0.21 1.22
N GLU A 354 -22.43 0.31 0.01
CA GLU A 354 -23.04 1.01 -1.14
C GLU A 354 -23.39 2.48 -0.90
N ALA A 355 -22.76 3.13 0.09
CA ALA A 355 -22.96 4.56 0.32
C ALA A 355 -22.36 5.38 -0.83
N GLY A 356 -23.17 6.19 -1.50
CA GLY A 356 -22.75 6.94 -2.69
C GLY A 356 -22.42 6.07 -3.89
N LEU A 357 -23.02 4.90 -4.00
CA LEU A 357 -22.86 3.98 -5.13
C LEU A 357 -23.02 4.72 -6.48
N ASN A 358 -23.97 5.66 -6.55
CA ASN A 358 -24.32 6.40 -7.76
C ASN A 358 -24.06 7.91 -7.63
N ILE A 359 -22.99 8.30 -6.92
CA ILE A 359 -22.69 9.72 -6.65
C ILE A 359 -22.44 10.55 -7.93
N GLY A 360 -22.02 9.91 -9.02
CA GLY A 360 -21.62 10.59 -10.26
C GLY A 360 -20.47 11.59 -10.01
N ASN A 361 -20.62 12.82 -10.51
CA ASN A 361 -19.65 13.91 -10.29
C ASN A 361 -20.10 14.89 -9.20
N SER A 362 -20.93 14.44 -8.24
CA SER A 362 -21.42 15.29 -7.15
C SER A 362 -20.31 15.57 -6.13
N ASP A 363 -20.29 16.78 -5.57
CA ASP A 363 -19.21 17.27 -4.71
C ASP A 363 -19.71 17.66 -3.32
N ARG A 364 -18.81 17.66 -2.33
CA ARG A 364 -19.12 18.14 -0.95
C ARG A 364 -20.34 17.44 -0.34
N CYS A 365 -20.51 16.15 -0.61
CA CYS A 365 -21.62 15.36 -0.13
C CYS A 365 -21.23 14.49 1.08
N THR A 366 -22.18 14.28 2.01
CA THR A 366 -22.01 13.39 3.17
C THR A 366 -23.05 12.26 3.13
N LEU A 367 -22.59 11.01 3.01
CA LEU A 367 -23.43 9.83 2.78
C LEU A 367 -23.12 8.79 3.86
N LEU A 368 -23.95 8.71 4.90
CA LEU A 368 -23.70 7.86 6.05
C LEU A 368 -24.81 6.83 6.22
N GLY A 369 -24.50 5.55 6.02
CA GLY A 369 -25.45 4.44 6.17
C GLY A 369 -25.42 3.48 4.99
N ASN A 370 -25.96 2.28 5.19
CA ASN A 370 -26.14 1.31 4.11
C ASN A 370 -27.05 1.91 3.02
N SER A 371 -26.57 1.95 1.78
CA SER A 371 -27.24 2.53 0.63
C SER A 371 -27.67 4.00 0.83
N ALA A 372 -26.98 4.76 1.69
CA ALA A 372 -27.15 6.21 1.74
C ALA A 372 -26.57 6.82 0.45
N ASP A 373 -27.38 7.52 -0.35
CA ASP A 373 -26.99 7.86 -1.72
C ASP A 373 -27.58 9.19 -2.19
N LEU A 374 -27.25 9.56 -3.43
CA LEU A 374 -27.85 10.67 -4.14
C LEU A 374 -28.70 10.14 -5.30
N SER A 375 -29.80 10.81 -5.60
CA SER A 375 -30.59 10.53 -6.82
C SER A 375 -29.92 11.20 -8.02
N TYR A 376 -28.71 10.76 -8.38
CA TYR A 376 -27.99 11.31 -9.52
C TYR A 376 -28.71 10.95 -10.83
N SER A 377 -29.31 11.95 -11.47
CA SER A 377 -29.95 11.83 -12.79
C SER A 377 -29.18 12.63 -13.85
N GLY A 378 -27.85 12.60 -13.80
CA GLY A 378 -26.97 13.32 -14.72
C GLY A 378 -26.58 14.73 -14.28
N ILE A 379 -27.25 15.30 -13.28
CA ILE A 379 -26.92 16.63 -12.71
C ILE A 379 -26.16 16.43 -11.40
N PRO A 380 -24.90 16.90 -11.28
CA PRO A 380 -24.14 16.83 -10.04
C PRO A 380 -24.81 17.60 -8.91
N LEU A 381 -24.87 17.00 -7.72
CA LEU A 381 -25.34 17.68 -6.51
C LEU A 381 -24.16 18.24 -5.73
N THR A 382 -24.42 19.28 -4.94
CA THR A 382 -23.42 19.87 -4.04
C THR A 382 -24.02 20.20 -2.69
N ASN A 383 -23.22 20.09 -1.63
CA ASN A 383 -23.66 20.38 -0.26
C ASN A 383 -24.92 19.58 0.12
N ALA A 384 -24.94 18.29 -0.23
CA ALA A 384 -26.04 17.37 0.04
C ALA A 384 -25.63 16.36 1.11
N ALA A 385 -26.53 15.99 2.02
CA ALA A 385 -26.24 14.97 3.03
C ALA A 385 -27.37 13.96 3.19
N ALA A 386 -27.07 12.67 3.00
CA ALA A 386 -27.98 11.56 3.25
C ALA A 386 -27.46 10.77 4.45
N ILE A 387 -28.23 10.71 5.54
CA ILE A 387 -27.84 10.05 6.79
C ILE A 387 -28.91 9.02 7.15
N GLY A 388 -28.54 7.75 7.26
CA GLY A 388 -29.42 6.63 7.58
C GLY A 388 -29.46 5.57 6.49
N ASN A 389 -29.95 4.38 6.84
CA ASN A 389 -30.15 3.29 5.88
C ASN A 389 -31.13 3.75 4.78
N GLY A 390 -30.73 3.60 3.52
CA GLY A 390 -31.56 3.91 2.37
C GLY A 390 -31.90 5.40 2.20
N ALA A 391 -31.29 6.32 2.96
CA ALA A 391 -31.52 7.75 2.80
C ALA A 391 -31.02 8.23 1.42
N VAL A 392 -31.83 9.01 0.69
CA VAL A 392 -31.48 9.48 -0.67
C VAL A 392 -31.71 10.97 -0.79
N VAL A 393 -30.72 11.78 -1.19
CA VAL A 393 -30.93 13.23 -1.45
C VAL A 393 -31.08 13.51 -2.94
N THR A 394 -32.01 14.39 -3.30
CA THR A 394 -32.42 14.66 -4.69
C THR A 394 -31.90 15.99 -5.26
N VAL A 395 -31.54 16.95 -4.41
CA VAL A 395 -31.10 18.29 -4.82
C VAL A 395 -29.96 18.80 -3.93
N SER A 396 -29.24 19.81 -4.42
CA SER A 396 -28.17 20.50 -3.70
C SER A 396 -28.69 21.25 -2.47
N ASN A 397 -27.81 21.48 -1.47
CA ASN A 397 -28.13 22.19 -0.23
C ASN A 397 -29.26 21.55 0.59
N LYS A 398 -29.43 20.23 0.48
CA LYS A 398 -30.48 19.47 1.18
C LYS A 398 -29.84 18.40 2.04
N ILE A 399 -30.29 18.32 3.29
CA ILE A 399 -29.97 17.24 4.20
C ILE A 399 -31.22 16.37 4.37
N ARG A 400 -31.07 15.06 4.21
CA ARG A 400 -32.09 14.06 4.56
C ARG A 400 -31.53 13.15 5.65
N ILE A 401 -32.28 13.04 6.75
CA ILE A 401 -32.00 12.11 7.84
C ILE A 401 -33.11 11.06 7.82
N GLY A 402 -32.75 9.80 7.59
CA GLY A 402 -33.67 8.69 7.41
C GLY A 402 -34.20 8.51 5.98
N ASN A 403 -34.86 7.38 5.75
CA ASN A 403 -35.70 7.12 4.59
C ASN A 403 -37.18 7.38 4.94
N SER A 404 -38.11 7.11 4.02
CA SER A 404 -39.55 7.34 4.28
C SER A 404 -40.16 6.42 5.34
N ALA A 405 -39.44 5.37 5.78
CA ALA A 405 -39.88 4.48 6.85
C ALA A 405 -39.59 5.04 8.26
N VAL A 406 -38.78 6.11 8.39
CA VAL A 406 -38.49 6.73 9.68
C VAL A 406 -39.72 7.42 10.25
N THR A 407 -40.13 7.01 11.47
CA THR A 407 -41.34 7.53 12.14
C THR A 407 -41.08 8.66 13.13
N VAL A 408 -39.87 8.74 13.70
CA VAL A 408 -39.48 9.77 14.69
C VAL A 408 -38.02 10.16 14.50
N ILE A 409 -37.73 11.46 14.56
CA ILE A 409 -36.37 12.02 14.68
C ILE A 409 -36.37 12.89 15.94
N GLU A 410 -35.59 12.51 16.95
CA GLU A 410 -35.55 13.21 18.24
C GLU A 410 -34.29 14.09 18.37
N GLY A 411 -34.42 15.23 19.04
CA GLY A 411 -33.33 16.14 19.37
C GLY A 411 -33.66 16.97 20.61
N ASN A 412 -32.68 17.17 21.50
CA ASN A 412 -32.90 17.71 22.84
C ASN A 412 -33.02 19.26 22.92
N VAL A 413 -32.89 20.01 21.82
CA VAL A 413 -32.75 21.48 21.88
C VAL A 413 -33.61 22.21 20.84
N ALA A 414 -34.59 23.00 21.31
CA ALA A 414 -35.61 23.67 20.50
C ALA A 414 -35.33 25.16 20.19
N TYR A 415 -34.06 25.57 20.14
CA TYR A 415 -33.70 26.96 19.86
C TYR A 415 -33.26 27.15 18.40
N THR A 416 -33.96 28.02 17.69
CA THR A 416 -33.53 28.53 16.39
C THR A 416 -33.00 29.96 16.56
N THR A 417 -31.84 30.26 15.97
CA THR A 417 -31.24 31.60 16.01
C THR A 417 -32.17 32.62 15.36
N SER A 418 -32.64 33.61 16.13
CA SER A 418 -33.53 34.68 15.67
C SER A 418 -33.11 36.03 16.27
N ASP A 419 -31.86 36.42 16.03
CA ASP A 419 -31.28 37.69 16.49
C ASP A 419 -31.42 38.77 15.41
N ALA A 420 -31.82 39.99 15.78
CA ALA A 420 -31.99 41.12 14.86
C ALA A 420 -30.70 41.48 14.11
N ARG A 421 -29.52 41.23 14.70
CA ARG A 421 -28.22 41.49 14.05
C ARG A 421 -27.98 40.63 12.81
N PHE A 422 -28.69 39.51 12.69
CA PHE A 422 -28.53 38.57 11.58
C PHE A 422 -29.77 38.54 10.67
N LYS A 423 -30.60 39.60 10.72
CA LYS A 423 -31.76 39.79 9.85
C LYS A 423 -31.62 41.12 9.11
N GLN A 424 -32.01 41.13 7.85
CA GLN A 424 -32.09 42.32 7.00
C GLN A 424 -33.50 42.43 6.42
N ASP A 425 -33.86 43.61 5.92
CA ASP A 425 -35.15 43.86 5.25
C ASP A 425 -36.37 43.45 6.09
N ILE A 426 -36.33 43.73 7.41
CA ILE A 426 -37.40 43.37 8.34
C ILE A 426 -38.66 44.18 8.01
N GLN A 427 -39.69 43.51 7.49
CA GLN A 427 -41.01 44.09 7.21
C GLN A 427 -42.10 43.48 8.10
N THR A 428 -43.18 44.24 8.34
CA THR A 428 -44.34 43.79 9.13
C THR A 428 -45.43 43.14 8.27
N THR A 429 -45.23 43.08 6.96
CA THR A 429 -46.13 42.45 6.00
C THR A 429 -45.98 40.93 6.06
N VAL A 430 -46.84 40.27 6.81
CA VAL A 430 -46.91 38.81 6.98
C VAL A 430 -48.30 38.35 6.51
N PRO A 431 -48.45 37.16 5.89
CA PRO A 431 -49.77 36.64 5.55
C PRO A 431 -50.70 36.63 6.75
N GLY A 432 -51.91 37.17 6.58
CA GLY A 432 -52.89 37.34 7.64
C GLY A 432 -54.09 36.41 7.54
N ILE A 433 -55.22 36.84 8.09
CA ILE A 433 -56.47 36.09 8.17
C ILE A 433 -57.01 35.70 6.79
N ASP A 434 -56.81 36.54 5.78
CA ASP A 434 -57.26 36.28 4.41
C ASP A 434 -56.50 35.13 3.73
N PHE A 435 -55.23 34.93 4.11
CA PHE A 435 -54.43 33.79 3.69
C PHE A 435 -54.86 32.53 4.49
N ILE A 436 -54.88 32.62 5.82
CA ILE A 436 -55.19 31.47 6.69
C ILE A 436 -56.59 30.89 6.42
N LYS A 437 -57.61 31.71 6.17
CA LYS A 437 -58.98 31.26 5.87
C LYS A 437 -59.09 30.42 4.59
N GLN A 438 -58.13 30.55 3.67
CA GLN A 438 -58.13 29.82 2.40
C GLN A 438 -57.28 28.55 2.45
N LEU A 439 -56.53 28.32 3.54
CA LEU A 439 -55.85 27.04 3.77
C LEU A 439 -56.87 25.92 3.97
N LYS A 440 -56.56 24.74 3.45
CA LYS A 440 -57.42 23.55 3.52
C LYS A 440 -56.74 22.46 4.35
N PRO A 441 -57.03 22.35 5.65
CA PRO A 441 -56.52 21.24 6.46
C PRO A 441 -57.05 19.92 5.92
N VAL A 442 -56.18 18.91 5.85
CA VAL A 442 -56.51 17.55 5.42
C VAL A 442 -55.89 16.54 6.36
N THR A 443 -56.50 15.37 6.47
CA THR A 443 -55.90 14.20 7.10
C THR A 443 -55.46 13.21 6.04
N TYR A 444 -54.27 12.63 6.19
CA TYR A 444 -53.70 11.73 5.19
C TYR A 444 -52.81 10.66 5.82
N ARG A 445 -52.54 9.61 5.05
CA ARG A 445 -51.52 8.59 5.34
C ARG A 445 -50.42 8.70 4.29
N TYR A 446 -49.17 8.56 4.70
CA TYR A 446 -48.06 8.56 3.76
C TYR A 446 -48.08 7.27 2.93
N LYS A 447 -47.81 7.40 1.63
CA LYS A 447 -47.39 6.28 0.78
C LYS A 447 -45.87 6.22 0.82
N ALA A 448 -45.33 5.77 1.94
CA ALA A 448 -43.90 5.79 2.21
C ALA A 448 -43.12 4.96 1.19
N PHE A 449 -43.64 3.78 0.82
CA PHE A 449 -43.01 2.93 -0.19
C PHE A 449 -42.92 3.62 -1.56
N GLU A 450 -44.01 4.25 -2.02
CA GLU A 450 -44.02 4.96 -3.30
C GLU A 450 -43.13 6.21 -3.29
N LEU A 451 -42.98 6.88 -2.14
CA LEU A 451 -42.07 8.00 -2.00
C LEU A 451 -40.61 7.54 -2.15
N ASP A 452 -40.17 6.50 -1.46
CA ASP A 452 -38.80 6.00 -1.59
C ASP A 452 -38.53 5.49 -3.00
N LYS A 453 -39.49 4.80 -3.62
CA LYS A 453 -39.43 4.38 -5.03
C LYS A 453 -39.27 5.58 -5.98
N PHE A 454 -40.02 6.66 -5.76
CA PHE A 454 -39.88 7.91 -6.52
C PHE A 454 -38.49 8.52 -6.35
N LEU A 455 -37.99 8.59 -5.12
CA LEU A 455 -36.70 9.18 -4.79
C LEU A 455 -35.51 8.39 -5.37
N LEU A 456 -35.65 7.08 -5.56
CA LEU A 456 -34.62 6.25 -6.19
C LEU A 456 -34.55 6.40 -7.73
N GLY A 457 -35.53 7.04 -8.35
CA GLY A 457 -35.53 7.31 -9.79
C GLY A 457 -35.39 6.04 -10.65
N GLN A 458 -34.40 6.02 -11.55
CA GLN A 458 -34.15 4.89 -12.46
C GLN A 458 -33.15 3.84 -11.93
N ASN A 459 -32.81 3.87 -10.64
CA ASN A 459 -31.81 2.97 -10.05
C ASN A 459 -32.34 1.53 -9.92
N LYS A 460 -32.26 0.75 -11.01
CA LYS A 460 -32.85 -0.60 -11.12
C LYS A 460 -32.40 -1.54 -10.00
N ASP A 461 -31.13 -1.54 -9.65
CA ASP A 461 -30.58 -2.46 -8.65
C ASP A 461 -31.20 -2.20 -7.27
N ARG A 462 -31.30 -0.92 -6.86
CA ARG A 462 -31.92 -0.53 -5.59
C ARG A 462 -33.44 -0.64 -5.58
N LEU A 463 -34.09 -0.44 -6.71
CA LEU A 463 -35.55 -0.63 -6.82
C LEU A 463 -35.94 -2.09 -6.54
N THR A 464 -35.09 -3.06 -6.90
CA THR A 464 -35.36 -4.49 -6.64
C THR A 464 -35.15 -4.91 -5.19
N SER A 465 -34.42 -4.13 -4.38
CA SER A 465 -34.17 -4.45 -2.97
C SER A 465 -35.18 -3.86 -2.00
N LEU A 466 -36.09 -2.98 -2.45
CA LEU A 466 -37.16 -2.46 -1.63
C LEU A 466 -38.22 -3.53 -1.32
N ASN A 467 -38.60 -3.64 -0.05
CA ASN A 467 -39.70 -4.49 0.40
C ASN A 467 -40.82 -3.63 1.00
N SER A 468 -42.05 -3.76 0.47
CA SER A 468 -43.19 -2.99 0.96
C SER A 468 -43.55 -3.28 2.42
N ALA A 469 -43.21 -4.47 2.93
CA ALA A 469 -43.46 -4.84 4.33
C ALA A 469 -42.71 -3.92 5.33
N ASP A 470 -41.54 -3.40 4.96
CA ASP A 470 -40.69 -2.57 5.82
C ASP A 470 -41.33 -1.21 6.13
N TYR A 471 -42.30 -0.78 5.32
CA TYR A 471 -42.98 0.52 5.43
C TYR A 471 -44.30 0.45 6.20
N SER A 472 -44.76 -0.75 6.55
CA SER A 472 -46.09 -0.99 7.13
C SER A 472 -46.39 -0.13 8.37
N ALA A 473 -45.40 0.04 9.27
CA ALA A 473 -45.56 0.90 10.44
C ALA A 473 -45.80 2.37 10.04
N ALA A 474 -44.99 2.91 9.13
CA ALA A 474 -45.10 4.31 8.69
C ALA A 474 -46.42 4.59 7.96
N GLU A 475 -46.90 3.67 7.13
CA GLU A 475 -48.11 3.88 6.31
C GLU A 475 -49.42 3.76 7.11
N THR A 476 -49.39 3.25 8.34
CA THR A 476 -50.58 3.18 9.22
C THR A 476 -50.86 4.49 9.97
N ILE A 477 -49.87 5.37 10.10
CA ILE A 477 -49.98 6.60 10.88
C ILE A 477 -50.84 7.63 10.14
N VAL A 478 -51.86 8.16 10.82
CA VAL A 478 -52.71 9.23 10.31
C VAL A 478 -52.12 10.58 10.71
N HIS A 479 -51.84 11.42 9.71
CA HIS A 479 -51.31 12.77 9.90
C HIS A 479 -52.40 13.80 9.59
N ALA A 480 -52.32 14.97 10.24
CA ALA A 480 -53.10 16.14 9.92
C ALA A 480 -52.16 17.24 9.41
N GLY A 481 -52.52 17.90 8.30
CA GLY A 481 -51.65 18.87 7.67
C GLY A 481 -52.26 19.54 6.43
N PHE A 482 -51.40 20.01 5.52
CA PHE A 482 -51.78 20.66 4.27
C PHE A 482 -51.11 20.00 3.07
N LEU A 483 -51.73 20.09 1.90
CA LEU A 483 -51.06 19.76 0.63
C LEU A 483 -50.16 20.92 0.24
N ALA A 484 -48.87 20.65 0.04
CA ALA A 484 -47.87 21.67 -0.26
C ALA A 484 -48.19 22.48 -1.53
N GLN A 485 -48.76 21.83 -2.54
CA GLN A 485 -49.17 22.43 -3.80
C GLN A 485 -50.33 23.44 -3.62
N ASP A 486 -51.27 23.14 -2.72
CA ASP A 486 -52.37 24.04 -2.40
C ASP A 486 -51.86 25.29 -1.69
N VAL A 487 -50.92 25.12 -0.75
CA VAL A 487 -50.26 26.23 -0.04
C VAL A 487 -49.46 27.09 -1.01
N ASP A 488 -48.70 26.48 -1.93
CA ASP A 488 -47.91 27.21 -2.94
C ASP A 488 -48.78 28.04 -3.88
N SER A 489 -49.88 27.45 -4.35
CA SER A 489 -50.86 28.14 -5.19
C SER A 489 -51.45 29.35 -4.48
N LEU A 490 -51.72 29.21 -3.18
CA LEU A 490 -52.27 30.28 -2.37
C LEU A 490 -51.25 31.41 -2.10
N LEU A 491 -49.98 31.06 -1.85
CA LEU A 491 -48.91 32.03 -1.69
C LEU A 491 -48.75 32.90 -2.95
N HIS A 492 -48.75 32.28 -4.13
CA HIS A 492 -48.71 33.03 -5.40
C HIS A 492 -49.93 33.90 -5.60
N LYS A 493 -51.14 33.40 -5.30
CA LYS A 493 -52.39 34.16 -5.45
C LYS A 493 -52.37 35.47 -4.66
N HIS A 494 -51.75 35.46 -3.48
CA HIS A 494 -51.63 36.63 -2.60
C HIS A 494 -50.31 37.39 -2.76
N GLY A 495 -49.42 36.97 -3.66
CA GLY A 495 -48.14 37.62 -3.91
C GLY A 495 -47.13 37.48 -2.77
N TYR A 496 -47.27 36.48 -1.89
CA TYR A 496 -46.33 36.25 -0.80
C TYR A 496 -45.15 35.40 -1.25
N ASN A 497 -43.94 35.89 -1.01
CA ASN A 497 -42.69 35.17 -1.27
C ASN A 497 -42.00 34.83 0.06
N ILE A 498 -42.48 33.77 0.73
CA ILE A 498 -41.96 33.31 2.02
C ILE A 498 -41.65 31.82 1.96
N ASN A 499 -40.67 31.39 2.76
CA ASN A 499 -40.10 30.03 2.71
C ASN A 499 -40.96 28.96 3.40
N ILE A 500 -42.29 28.98 3.21
CA ILE A 500 -43.20 27.96 3.77
C ILE A 500 -43.17 26.68 2.93
N VAL A 501 -43.11 26.81 1.61
CA VAL A 501 -43.12 25.69 0.67
C VAL A 501 -41.76 25.55 0.03
N HIS A 502 -41.14 24.39 0.20
CA HIS A 502 -40.05 23.98 -0.66
C HIS A 502 -40.63 23.38 -1.94
N LYS A 503 -40.48 24.11 -3.04
CA LYS A 503 -40.95 23.68 -4.36
C LYS A 503 -39.93 22.75 -4.99
N PRO A 504 -40.36 21.69 -5.68
CA PRO A 504 -39.45 20.80 -6.38
C PRO A 504 -38.68 21.60 -7.42
N SER A 505 -37.35 21.53 -7.37
CA SER A 505 -36.49 22.21 -8.34
C SER A 505 -36.29 21.41 -9.64
N SER A 506 -36.81 20.18 -9.69
CA SER A 506 -36.79 19.28 -10.85
C SER A 506 -37.90 18.24 -10.75
N ASP A 507 -38.17 17.50 -11.83
CA ASP A 507 -39.17 16.41 -11.87
C ASP A 507 -38.88 15.26 -10.88
N ASN A 508 -37.63 15.16 -10.41
CA ASN A 508 -37.18 14.12 -9.47
C ASN A 508 -37.16 14.60 -8.01
N ASP A 509 -37.58 15.84 -7.75
CA ASP A 509 -37.67 16.39 -6.40
C ASP A 509 -39.12 16.41 -5.90
N ASN A 510 -39.31 16.52 -4.59
CA ASN A 510 -40.64 16.47 -3.97
C ASN A 510 -40.97 17.78 -3.25
N TYR A 511 -42.24 18.19 -3.33
CA TYR A 511 -42.75 19.27 -2.48
C TYR A 511 -42.57 18.95 -0.99
N SER A 512 -42.25 19.97 -0.19
CA SER A 512 -42.17 19.86 1.27
C SER A 512 -42.70 21.14 1.94
N LEU A 513 -43.17 21.04 3.19
CA LEU A 513 -43.70 22.16 3.97
C LEU A 513 -42.89 22.40 5.25
N ALA A 514 -42.59 23.66 5.52
CA ALA A 514 -42.05 24.12 6.80
C ALA A 514 -43.19 24.63 7.69
N TYR A 515 -43.79 23.73 8.49
CA TYR A 515 -44.92 24.09 9.36
C TYR A 515 -44.60 25.18 10.39
N THR A 516 -43.34 25.30 10.81
CA THR A 516 -42.88 26.37 11.70
C THR A 516 -43.03 27.76 11.09
N GLU A 517 -42.89 27.88 9.77
CA GLU A 517 -43.05 29.14 9.03
C GLU A 517 -44.52 29.57 8.92
N LEU A 518 -45.48 28.68 9.21
CA LEU A 518 -46.91 29.02 9.31
C LEU A 518 -47.27 29.67 10.66
N ILE A 519 -46.40 29.58 11.68
CA ILE A 519 -46.70 30.13 13.01
C ILE A 519 -46.88 31.64 12.93
N ALA A 520 -45.98 32.38 12.25
CA ALA A 520 -46.10 33.83 12.16
C ALA A 520 -47.37 34.28 11.38
N PRO A 521 -47.73 33.67 10.23
CA PRO A 521 -49.02 33.88 9.59
C PRO A 521 -50.24 33.60 10.48
N VAL A 522 -50.22 32.50 11.24
CA VAL A 522 -51.31 32.16 12.16
C VAL A 522 -51.43 33.21 13.26
N VAL A 523 -50.31 33.65 13.85
CA VAL A 523 -50.31 34.73 14.85
C VAL A 523 -50.88 36.02 14.25
N LYS A 524 -50.47 36.39 13.03
CA LYS A 524 -50.98 37.58 12.35
C LYS A 524 -52.49 37.49 12.09
N ALA A 525 -52.97 36.35 11.63
CA ALA A 525 -54.39 36.09 11.43
C ALA A 525 -55.19 36.19 12.74
N MET A 526 -54.66 35.65 13.85
CA MET A 526 -55.29 35.76 15.17
C MET A 526 -55.36 37.22 15.64
N GLN A 527 -54.31 38.01 15.43
CA GLN A 527 -54.31 39.45 15.75
C GLN A 527 -55.38 40.21 14.96
N GLU A 528 -55.51 39.93 13.66
CA GLU A 528 -56.52 40.54 12.80
C GLU A 528 -57.94 40.10 13.19
N GLN A 529 -58.13 38.83 13.50
CA GLN A 529 -59.40 38.31 13.99
C GLN A 529 -59.82 38.96 15.32
N GLN A 530 -58.87 39.13 16.25
CA GLN A 530 -59.13 39.79 17.54
C GLN A 530 -59.56 41.25 17.34
N LEU A 531 -58.93 41.98 16.44
CA LEU A 531 -59.34 43.35 16.10
C LEU A 531 -60.77 43.39 15.54
N MET A 532 -61.15 42.44 14.67
CA MET A 532 -62.52 42.34 14.17
C MET A 532 -63.53 42.10 15.29
N ILE A 533 -63.19 41.23 16.27
CA ILE A 533 -64.04 40.95 17.43
C ILE A 533 -64.21 42.20 18.30
N GLU A 534 -63.14 42.97 18.52
CA GLU A 534 -63.18 44.21 19.30
C GLU A 534 -64.06 45.27 18.61
N LEU A 535 -63.92 45.43 17.30
CA LEU A 535 -64.74 46.34 16.50
C LEU A 535 -66.23 45.94 16.53
N LEU A 536 -66.53 44.65 16.34
CA LEU A 536 -67.89 44.12 16.46
C LEU A 536 -68.47 44.33 17.87
N SER A 537 -67.65 44.14 18.90
CA SER A 537 -68.07 44.34 20.30
C SER A 537 -68.40 45.81 20.59
N GLU A 538 -67.60 46.73 20.06
CA GLU A 538 -67.86 48.17 20.17
C GLU A 538 -69.12 48.56 19.39
N GLU A 539 -69.32 48.04 18.19
CA GLU A 539 -70.55 48.27 17.41
C GLU A 539 -71.78 47.78 18.18
N ILE A 540 -71.73 46.58 18.76
CA ILE A 540 -72.79 46.05 19.63
C ILE A 540 -73.01 46.95 20.85
N ARG A 541 -71.94 47.50 21.46
CA ARG A 541 -72.05 48.44 22.58
C ARG A 541 -72.78 49.71 22.16
N GLN A 542 -72.42 50.30 21.01
CA GLN A 542 -73.07 51.49 20.47
C GLN A 542 -74.54 51.23 20.12
N LEU A 543 -74.85 50.07 19.54
CA LEU A 543 -76.22 49.65 19.25
C LEU A 543 -77.04 49.50 20.54
N LYS A 544 -76.47 48.87 21.60
CA LYS A 544 -77.13 48.77 22.91
C LYS A 544 -77.41 50.13 23.55
N ILE A 545 -76.48 51.08 23.47
CA ILE A 545 -76.68 52.45 23.97
C ILE A 545 -77.85 53.12 23.24
N LYS A 546 -77.91 53.00 21.90
CA LYS A 546 -79.02 53.55 21.10
C LYS A 546 -80.37 52.94 21.44
N VAL A 547 -80.44 51.62 21.65
CA VAL A 547 -81.68 50.94 22.05
C VAL A 547 -82.14 51.40 23.44
N THR A 548 -81.21 51.54 24.40
CA THR A 548 -81.52 51.97 25.77
C THR A 548 -82.00 53.43 25.83
N ALA A 549 -81.45 54.30 24.96
CA ALA A 549 -81.91 55.69 24.83
C ALA A 549 -83.33 55.82 24.23
N CYS A 550 -83.78 54.83 23.45
CA CYS A 550 -85.11 54.79 22.86
C CYS A 550 -86.20 54.26 23.82
N SER A 551 -85.79 53.63 24.93
CA SER A 551 -86.68 53.01 25.93
C SER A 551 -86.96 53.84 27.20
N LEU A 552 -86.58 55.12 27.24
CA LEU A 552 -86.96 56.02 28.34
C LEU A 552 -88.47 56.36 28.28
N PRO A 553 -89.28 56.13 29.34
CA PRO A 553 -90.71 56.41 29.31
C PRO A 553 -90.98 57.92 29.35
N VAL A 554 -91.79 58.40 28.39
CA VAL A 554 -92.42 59.72 28.43
C VAL A 554 -93.38 59.75 29.62
N VAL A 555 -93.05 60.50 30.67
CA VAL A 555 -93.99 60.84 31.74
C VAL A 555 -94.99 61.86 31.17
N ILE A 556 -96.19 61.38 30.82
CA ILE A 556 -97.33 62.23 30.45
C ILE A 556 -97.91 62.81 31.73
N ASN A 557 -97.74 64.12 31.96
CA ASN A 557 -98.46 64.84 33.00
C ASN A 557 -99.66 65.56 32.36
N THR A 558 -100.83 64.91 32.39
CA THR A 558 -102.12 65.54 32.08
C THR A 558 -102.80 65.95 33.38
N ASN A 559 -103.00 67.25 33.58
CA ASN A 559 -104.15 67.75 34.33
C ASN A 559 -104.65 69.08 33.72
N LYS A 560 -105.98 69.15 33.62
CA LYS A 560 -106.83 70.10 32.90
C LYS A 560 -107.27 71.28 33.79
N VAL A 561 -107.48 72.43 33.13
CA VAL A 561 -108.57 73.44 33.27
C VAL A 561 -108.72 74.18 34.62
N GLU A 562 -108.45 75.48 34.62
CA GLU A 562 -109.45 76.55 34.42
C GLU A 562 -108.91 77.64 33.49
#